data_AF-A0A497UMY0-F1
#
_entry.id   AF-A0A497UMY0-F1
#
_cell.length_a   1.000
_cell.length_b   1.000
_cell.length_c   1.000
_cell.angle_alpha   90.00
_cell.angle_beta   90.00
_cell.angle_gamma   90.00
#
_symmetry.space_group_name_H-M   'P 1'
#
loop_
_entity.id
_entity.type
_entity.pdbx_description
1 polymer ?
#
loop_
_entity_poly.entity_id
_entity_poly.type
_entity_poly.pdbx_seq_one_letter_code
_entity_poly.pdbx_strand_id
1 'polypeptide(L)'
;MVLSRIWSAFIIIAIAIASIKYISSGHYKTIFNDMVVGKGGDTVKIASQPMNSLSPIVRDSLMKKNDFADNRIHYKTDSLKQNVNVYRVQEADGVIGTSETAVKICLGLIGIMTLFMGFMSIAEKAGGINLLSRLIQPFFSKLFPDIPKNHPAFGHMLMNFSANLLGLDNAATPFGLKAMESLQSLNPNKDTASNSQIMFLCLHAGGMTLIPVSIIAIRASMGSKTPTDIFLPCMIATFAATLAAMIIVSLYQKINLLRPVVIAYVGGISAVIALLVLYLVQLGKDELDDFSKVLSNGLILFIFLAIVLGAVYKKINVFDAFIEGAKEGFTTCVKIIPYLVGMLIAISLLRTSGVFDVIIDGMKWVANVANMDPRFVDGLPTALIKPLSGSGARGMMVDTMSTFGADSFQGKLAAVLQGSSDTTFYVIAVYFGAVAVKNTRYTVIAMLLADLVGVITAIALAYLFFA
;
A
#
# COMPACT_ATOMS: atom_id res chain seq x y z
N MET A 1 16.85 3.45 -10.69
CA MET A 1 16.90 2.66 -11.95
C MET A 1 15.71 1.70 -12.11
N VAL A 2 15.32 0.88 -11.12
CA VAL A 2 14.20 -0.07 -11.26
C VAL A 2 12.85 0.61 -11.52
N LEU A 3 12.49 1.64 -10.75
CA LEU A 3 11.23 2.38 -10.94
C LEU A 3 11.13 3.00 -12.34
N SER A 4 12.23 3.53 -12.87
CA SER A 4 12.28 4.05 -14.24
C SER A 4 12.01 2.96 -15.26
N ARG A 5 12.54 1.74 -15.08
CA ARG A 5 12.26 0.61 -15.98
C ARG A 5 10.80 0.17 -15.93
N ILE A 6 10.21 0.07 -14.73
CA ILE A 6 8.79 -0.28 -14.56
C ILE A 6 7.91 0.78 -15.22
N TRP A 7 8.20 2.05 -14.95
CA TRP A 7 7.46 3.18 -15.50
C TRP A 7 7.55 3.24 -17.04
N SER A 8 8.75 3.09 -17.59
CA SER A 8 8.95 3.00 -19.05
C SER A 8 8.22 1.79 -19.63
N ALA A 9 8.27 0.63 -18.98
CA ALA A 9 7.55 -0.56 -19.44
C ALA A 9 6.04 -0.33 -19.49
N PHE A 10 5.45 0.28 -18.47
CA PHE A 10 4.01 0.58 -18.43
C PHE A 10 3.59 1.44 -19.62
N ILE A 11 4.33 2.50 -19.90
CA ILE A 11 4.03 3.42 -20.99
C ILE A 11 4.22 2.75 -22.35
N ILE A 12 5.35 2.05 -22.55
CA ILE A 12 5.64 1.36 -23.82
C ILE A 12 4.60 0.29 -24.11
N ILE A 13 4.26 -0.54 -23.12
CA ILE A 13 3.26 -1.60 -23.26
C ILE A 13 1.87 -1.00 -23.55
N ALA A 14 1.48 0.05 -22.84
CA ALA A 14 0.20 0.73 -23.07
C ALA A 14 0.10 1.28 -24.49
N ILE A 15 1.13 1.99 -24.97
CA ILE A 15 1.16 2.56 -26.33
C ILE A 15 1.19 1.45 -27.38
N ALA A 16 1.97 0.38 -27.17
CA ALA A 16 2.03 -0.74 -28.09
C ALA A 16 0.65 -1.41 -28.24
N ILE A 17 -0.02 -1.71 -27.13
CA ILE A 17 -1.35 -2.34 -27.14
C ILE A 17 -2.39 -1.39 -27.75
N ALA A 18 -2.33 -0.10 -27.43
CA ALA A 18 -3.22 0.89 -28.04
C ALA A 18 -3.03 0.98 -29.56
N SER A 19 -1.78 0.94 -30.03
CA SER A 19 -1.45 0.93 -31.46
C SER A 19 -2.00 -0.32 -32.15
N ILE A 20 -1.85 -1.48 -31.53
CA ILE A 20 -2.43 -2.74 -32.03
C ILE A 20 -3.94 -2.63 -32.13
N LYS A 21 -4.63 -2.13 -31.09
CA LYS A 21 -6.10 -1.95 -31.09
C LYS A 21 -6.56 -0.93 -32.13
N TYR A 22 -5.83 0.17 -32.31
CA TYR A 22 -6.12 1.18 -33.32
C TYR A 22 -6.06 0.62 -34.75
N ILE A 23 -5.07 -0.24 -35.04
CA ILE A 23 -4.89 -0.84 -36.36
C ILE A 23 -5.89 -1.98 -36.57
N SER A 24 -6.03 -2.88 -35.60
CA SER A 24 -6.78 -4.14 -35.73
C SER A 24 -8.30 -4.01 -35.60
N SER A 25 -8.81 -2.95 -34.98
CA SER A 25 -10.25 -2.83 -34.68
C SER A 25 -10.81 -1.45 -35.02
N GLY A 26 -11.94 -1.45 -35.75
CA GLY A 26 -12.72 -0.23 -36.01
C GLY A 26 -13.30 0.40 -34.74
N HIS A 27 -13.38 -0.35 -33.63
CA HIS A 27 -13.94 0.12 -32.37
C HIS A 27 -13.02 1.04 -31.56
N TYR A 28 -11.73 1.13 -31.91
CA TYR A 28 -10.70 1.84 -31.14
C TYR A 28 -10.02 2.96 -31.93
N LYS A 29 -10.67 3.53 -32.96
CA LYS A 29 -10.08 4.60 -33.78
C LYS A 29 -9.83 5.90 -33.02
N THR A 30 -10.48 6.13 -31.88
CA THR A 30 -10.24 7.30 -31.03
C THR A 30 -9.29 7.01 -29.85
N ILE A 31 -8.73 5.81 -29.75
CA ILE A 31 -8.03 5.36 -28.52
C ILE A 31 -6.92 6.30 -28.06
N PHE A 32 -6.14 6.89 -28.97
CA PHE A 32 -5.10 7.86 -28.60
C PHE A 32 -5.67 9.17 -28.06
N ASN A 33 -6.80 9.63 -28.59
CA ASN A 33 -7.51 10.79 -28.03
C ASN A 33 -7.99 10.46 -26.62
N ASP A 34 -8.59 9.29 -26.44
CA ASP A 34 -9.14 8.87 -25.15
C ASP A 34 -8.05 8.71 -24.09
N MET A 35 -6.87 8.21 -24.48
CA MET A 35 -5.69 8.10 -23.60
C MET A 35 -5.18 9.47 -23.13
N VAL A 36 -5.36 10.54 -23.91
CA VAL A 36 -4.81 11.87 -23.57
C VAL A 36 -5.84 12.75 -22.86
N VAL A 37 -7.03 12.90 -23.46
CA VAL A 37 -8.05 13.89 -23.05
C VAL A 37 -9.37 13.26 -22.60
N GLY A 38 -9.55 11.95 -22.76
CA GLY A 38 -10.81 11.30 -22.42
C GLY A 38 -11.14 11.38 -20.93
N LYS A 39 -12.43 11.37 -20.56
CA LYS A 39 -12.85 11.40 -19.15
C LYS A 39 -13.53 10.10 -18.76
N GLY A 40 -13.30 9.67 -17.52
CA GLY A 40 -14.01 8.53 -16.94
C GLY A 40 -15.52 8.74 -16.98
N GLY A 41 -16.25 7.75 -17.45
CA GLY A 41 -17.70 7.80 -17.67
C GLY A 41 -18.13 8.36 -19.02
N ASP A 42 -17.24 8.97 -19.81
CA ASP A 42 -17.60 9.48 -21.13
C ASP A 42 -18.00 8.35 -22.08
N THR A 43 -19.05 8.61 -22.87
CA THR A 43 -19.51 7.71 -23.91
C THR A 43 -18.81 8.03 -25.23
N VAL A 44 -17.87 7.18 -25.62
CA VAL A 44 -17.19 7.25 -26.91
C VAL A 44 -18.07 6.57 -27.96
N LYS A 45 -18.74 7.37 -28.79
CA LYS A 45 -19.54 6.86 -29.91
C LYS A 45 -18.61 6.22 -30.94
N ILE A 46 -18.84 4.96 -31.25
CA ILE A 46 -18.03 4.19 -32.19
C ILE A 46 -18.67 4.19 -33.57
N ALA A 47 -19.93 3.78 -33.64
CA ALA A 47 -20.69 3.68 -34.88
C ALA A 47 -22.19 3.70 -34.61
N SER A 48 -22.98 3.98 -35.64
CA SER A 48 -24.40 3.65 -35.67
C SER A 48 -24.60 2.71 -36.85
N GLN A 49 -25.14 1.53 -36.59
CA GLN A 49 -25.25 0.48 -37.60
C GLN A 49 -26.65 -0.15 -37.60
N PRO A 50 -27.16 -0.61 -38.75
CA PRO A 50 -28.43 -1.33 -38.81
C PRO A 50 -28.38 -2.62 -37.99
N MET A 51 -29.49 -3.01 -37.36
CA MET A 51 -29.59 -4.27 -36.58
C MET A 51 -29.14 -5.51 -37.38
N ASN A 52 -29.33 -5.48 -38.70
CA ASN A 52 -29.01 -6.58 -39.61
C ASN A 52 -27.52 -6.74 -39.92
N SER A 53 -26.67 -5.74 -39.62
CA SER A 53 -25.21 -5.83 -39.81
C SER A 53 -24.46 -6.32 -38.57
N LEU A 54 -25.14 -6.48 -37.44
CA LEU A 54 -24.55 -6.97 -36.19
C LEU A 54 -24.42 -8.49 -36.18
N SER A 55 -23.52 -9.00 -35.34
CA SER A 55 -23.37 -10.45 -35.14
C SER A 55 -24.66 -11.07 -34.62
N PRO A 56 -24.93 -12.36 -34.91
CA PRO A 56 -26.15 -13.04 -34.45
C PRO A 56 -26.35 -12.97 -32.93
N ILE A 57 -25.26 -13.11 -32.16
CA ILE A 57 -25.27 -13.09 -30.69
C ILE A 57 -25.74 -11.73 -30.15
N VAL A 58 -25.19 -10.63 -30.69
CA VAL A 58 -25.55 -9.26 -30.28
C VAL A 58 -26.99 -8.97 -30.68
N ARG A 59 -27.40 -9.37 -31.89
CA ARG A 59 -28.76 -9.19 -32.39
C ARG A 59 -29.78 -9.90 -31.51
N ASP A 60 -29.57 -11.17 -31.20
CA ASP A 60 -30.48 -11.96 -30.38
C ASP A 60 -30.60 -11.41 -28.96
N SER A 61 -29.51 -10.88 -28.42
CA SER A 61 -29.49 -10.24 -27.10
C SER A 61 -30.27 -8.91 -27.11
N LEU A 62 -30.09 -8.09 -28.15
CA LEU A 62 -30.79 -6.81 -28.33
C LEU A 62 -32.29 -6.96 -28.67
N MET A 63 -32.68 -8.13 -29.20
CA MET A 63 -34.09 -8.46 -29.39
C MET A 63 -34.78 -8.69 -28.03
N LYS A 64 -34.07 -9.25 -27.05
CA LYS A 64 -34.58 -9.52 -25.69
C LYS A 64 -34.52 -8.29 -24.77
N LYS A 65 -33.48 -7.47 -24.87
CA LYS A 65 -33.28 -6.24 -24.08
C LYS A 65 -32.84 -5.10 -24.99
N ASN A 66 -33.21 -3.85 -24.71
CA ASN A 66 -32.85 -2.73 -25.59
C ASN A 66 -31.36 -2.34 -25.50
N ASP A 67 -30.63 -2.94 -24.57
CA ASP A 67 -29.22 -2.74 -24.31
C ASP A 67 -28.50 -4.09 -24.15
N PHE A 68 -27.29 -4.15 -24.69
CA PHE A 68 -26.40 -5.29 -24.56
C PHE A 68 -24.96 -4.78 -24.44
N ALA A 69 -24.17 -5.40 -23.58
CA ALA A 69 -22.75 -5.09 -23.44
C ALA A 69 -21.93 -6.34 -23.72
N ASP A 70 -20.99 -6.22 -24.64
CA ASP A 70 -19.96 -7.23 -24.91
C ASP A 70 -18.61 -6.64 -24.52
N ASN A 71 -18.11 -7.04 -23.36
CA ASN A 71 -16.92 -6.47 -22.73
C ASN A 71 -17.03 -4.92 -22.64
N ARG A 72 -16.14 -4.17 -23.29
CA ARG A 72 -16.14 -2.69 -23.30
C ARG A 72 -17.05 -2.05 -24.35
N ILE A 73 -17.71 -2.86 -25.20
CA ILE A 73 -18.55 -2.37 -26.29
C ILE A 73 -20.01 -2.52 -25.90
N HIS A 74 -20.68 -1.39 -25.82
CA HIS A 74 -22.09 -1.31 -25.52
C HIS A 74 -22.88 -1.07 -26.80
N TYR A 75 -24.02 -1.75 -26.86
CA TYR A 75 -24.97 -1.70 -27.95
C TYR A 75 -26.30 -1.27 -27.37
N LYS A 76 -26.89 -0.21 -27.93
CA LYS A 76 -28.21 0.25 -27.51
C LYS A 76 -29.09 0.49 -28.73
N THR A 77 -30.27 -0.11 -28.74
CA THR A 77 -31.22 0.04 -29.85
C THR A 77 -31.94 1.37 -29.74
N ASP A 78 -32.35 1.92 -30.89
CA ASP A 78 -33.39 2.93 -30.92
C ASP A 78 -34.77 2.32 -30.53
N SER A 79 -35.76 3.18 -30.29
CA SER A 79 -37.12 2.76 -29.90
C SER A 79 -37.81 1.89 -30.95
N LEU A 80 -37.35 1.94 -32.20
CA LEU A 80 -37.90 1.18 -33.34
C LEU A 80 -37.09 -0.09 -33.65
N LYS A 81 -36.02 -0.37 -32.90
CA LYS A 81 -35.08 -1.50 -33.09
C LYS A 81 -34.48 -1.61 -34.50
N GLN A 82 -34.37 -0.49 -35.22
CA GLN A 82 -33.84 -0.46 -36.58
C GLN A 82 -32.34 -0.15 -36.59
N ASN A 83 -31.93 0.84 -35.80
CA ASN A 83 -30.53 1.23 -35.66
C ASN A 83 -30.01 0.92 -34.26
N VAL A 84 -28.75 0.52 -34.21
CA VAL A 84 -28.04 0.24 -32.97
C VAL A 84 -26.87 1.20 -32.84
N ASN A 85 -26.88 1.95 -31.75
CA ASN A 85 -25.75 2.78 -31.36
C ASN A 85 -24.73 1.91 -30.67
N VAL A 86 -23.53 1.85 -31.26
CA VAL A 86 -22.38 1.16 -30.73
C VAL A 86 -21.47 2.19 -30.08
N TYR A 87 -21.18 2.02 -28.80
CA TYR A 87 -20.36 2.94 -28.04
C TYR A 87 -19.47 2.20 -27.04
N ARG A 88 -18.44 2.88 -26.55
CA ARG A 88 -17.64 2.43 -25.42
C ARG A 88 -17.76 3.44 -24.29
N VAL A 89 -17.82 2.96 -23.06
CA VAL A 89 -17.68 3.82 -21.90
C VAL A 89 -16.21 3.88 -21.52
N GLN A 90 -15.71 5.08 -21.30
CA GLN A 90 -14.34 5.27 -20.86
C GLN A 90 -14.23 4.96 -19.36
N GLU A 91 -13.37 4.01 -18.99
CA GLU A 91 -13.26 3.57 -17.59
C GLU A 91 -12.47 4.55 -16.70
N ALA A 92 -11.57 5.33 -17.29
CA ALA A 92 -10.73 6.26 -16.55
C ALA A 92 -10.35 7.47 -17.39
N ASP A 93 -10.06 8.56 -16.68
CA ASP A 93 -9.51 9.77 -17.28
C ASP A 93 -8.21 9.47 -18.03
N GLY A 94 -8.01 10.16 -19.15
CA GLY A 94 -6.74 10.25 -19.85
C GLY A 94 -5.69 11.01 -19.03
N VAL A 95 -4.48 11.14 -19.57
CA VAL A 95 -3.33 11.66 -18.83
C VAL A 95 -3.56 13.09 -18.29
N ILE A 96 -4.30 13.94 -19.01
CA ILE A 96 -4.55 15.32 -18.59
C ILE A 96 -5.47 15.36 -17.35
N GLY A 97 -6.65 14.74 -17.43
CA GLY A 97 -7.58 14.69 -16.29
C GLY A 97 -6.95 13.99 -15.08
N THR A 98 -6.20 12.92 -15.32
CA THR A 98 -5.48 12.20 -14.27
C THR A 98 -4.44 13.07 -13.56
N SER A 99 -3.72 13.94 -14.30
CA SER A 99 -2.74 14.85 -13.70
C SER A 99 -3.39 15.88 -12.77
N GLU A 100 -4.58 16.39 -13.12
CA GLU A 100 -5.35 17.31 -12.29
C GLU A 100 -5.86 16.61 -11.02
N THR A 101 -6.41 15.40 -11.17
CA THR A 101 -6.87 14.56 -10.06
C THR A 101 -5.75 14.29 -9.07
N ALA A 102 -4.54 13.97 -9.54
CA ALA A 102 -3.37 13.75 -8.68
C ALA A 102 -3.05 14.97 -7.81
N VAL A 103 -3.08 16.17 -8.39
CA VAL A 103 -2.83 17.43 -7.65
C VAL A 103 -3.94 17.71 -6.64
N LYS A 104 -5.21 17.53 -7.02
CA LYS A 104 -6.36 17.70 -6.11
C LYS A 104 -6.26 16.79 -4.89
N ILE A 105 -5.90 15.53 -5.09
CA ILE A 105 -5.66 14.57 -3.99
C ILE A 105 -4.58 15.13 -3.07
N CYS A 106 -3.43 15.54 -3.60
CA CYS A 106 -2.33 16.11 -2.81
C CYS A 106 -2.72 17.35 -2.00
N LEU A 107 -3.55 18.24 -2.55
CA LEU A 107 -4.05 19.40 -1.81
C LEU A 107 -4.91 18.97 -0.61
N GLY A 108 -5.77 17.97 -0.79
CA GLY A 108 -6.55 17.39 0.32
C GLY A 108 -5.69 16.72 1.39
N LEU A 109 -4.52 16.16 1.04
CA LEU A 109 -3.60 15.54 2.00
C LEU A 109 -2.95 16.54 2.95
N ILE A 110 -2.77 17.80 2.55
CA ILE A 110 -2.01 18.81 3.30
C ILE A 110 -2.52 18.94 4.73
N GLY A 111 -3.83 19.12 4.93
CA GLY A 111 -4.40 19.33 6.27
C GLY A 111 -4.15 18.16 7.21
N ILE A 112 -4.40 16.93 6.73
CA ILE A 112 -4.29 15.71 7.54
C ILE A 112 -2.82 15.39 7.84
N MET A 113 -1.94 15.49 6.84
CA MET A 113 -0.49 15.27 7.05
C MET A 113 0.10 16.29 8.01
N THR A 114 -0.31 17.56 7.91
CA THR A 114 0.12 18.62 8.82
C THR A 114 -0.27 18.30 10.27
N LEU A 115 -1.50 17.83 10.48
CA LEU A 115 -2.00 17.43 11.81
C LEU A 115 -1.14 16.30 12.40
N PHE A 116 -1.06 15.17 11.71
CA PHE A 116 -0.39 13.99 12.25
C PHE A 116 1.13 14.20 12.43
N MET A 117 1.80 14.84 11.46
CA MET A 117 3.23 15.14 11.59
C MET A 117 3.51 16.13 12.72
N GLY A 118 2.60 17.09 12.97
CA GLY A 118 2.68 17.96 14.14
C GLY A 118 2.68 17.17 15.46
N PHE A 119 1.75 16.21 15.61
CA PHE A 119 1.73 15.33 16.79
C PHE A 119 2.95 14.42 16.88
N MET A 120 3.43 13.86 15.76
CA MET A 120 4.63 13.01 15.77
C MET A 120 5.88 13.81 16.16
N SER A 121 5.99 15.08 15.76
CA SER A 121 7.09 15.95 16.21
C SER A 121 7.02 16.27 17.71
N ILE A 122 5.81 16.46 18.27
CA ILE A 122 5.63 16.56 19.72
C ILE A 122 6.13 15.28 20.40
N ALA A 123 5.73 14.11 19.89
CA ALA A 123 6.13 12.82 20.43
C ALA A 123 7.65 12.63 20.40
N GLU A 124 8.30 12.98 19.29
CA GLU A 124 9.74 12.96 19.13
C GLU A 124 10.43 13.85 20.17
N LYS A 125 10.04 15.11 20.27
CA LYS A 125 10.62 16.07 21.23
C LYS A 125 10.36 15.72 22.69
N ALA A 126 9.25 15.05 22.98
CA ALA A 126 8.96 14.49 24.30
C ALA A 126 9.79 13.23 24.63
N GLY A 127 10.63 12.76 23.71
CA GLY A 127 11.47 11.57 23.90
C GLY A 127 10.74 10.25 23.63
N GLY A 128 9.68 10.27 22.82
CA GLY A 128 8.91 9.09 22.43
C GLY A 128 9.76 8.03 21.74
N ILE A 129 10.71 8.44 20.88
CA ILE A 129 11.67 7.53 20.23
C ILE A 129 12.50 6.79 21.29
N ASN A 130 13.03 7.51 22.29
CA ASN A 130 13.84 6.91 23.37
C ASN A 130 13.01 6.00 24.28
N LEU A 131 11.75 6.34 24.54
CA LEU A 131 10.84 5.50 25.31
C LEU A 131 10.58 4.17 24.60
N LEU A 132 10.24 4.25 23.31
CA LEU A 132 9.98 3.07 22.48
C LEU A 132 11.23 2.20 22.33
N SER A 133 12.39 2.83 22.09
CA SER A 133 13.69 2.17 22.06
C SER A 133 13.96 1.35 23.33
N ARG A 134 13.70 1.90 24.52
CA ARG A 134 13.84 1.18 25.80
C ARG A 134 12.83 0.04 25.95
N LEU A 135 11.61 0.21 25.46
CA LEU A 135 10.57 -0.82 25.52
C LEU A 135 10.93 -2.04 24.67
N ILE A 136 11.46 -1.82 23.46
CA ILE A 136 11.78 -2.90 22.50
C ILE A 136 13.19 -3.48 22.71
N GLN A 137 14.10 -2.77 23.39
CA GLN A 137 15.50 -3.20 23.61
C GLN A 137 15.64 -4.64 24.16
N PRO A 138 14.88 -5.10 25.18
CA PRO A 138 15.02 -6.45 25.72
C PRO A 138 14.77 -7.53 24.66
N PHE A 139 13.76 -7.33 23.82
CA PHE A 139 13.42 -8.21 22.71
C PHE A 139 14.53 -8.23 21.64
N PHE A 140 14.96 -7.05 21.17
CA PHE A 140 16.01 -6.93 20.16
C PHE A 140 17.35 -7.54 20.59
N SER A 141 17.73 -7.39 21.86
CA SER A 141 18.98 -7.99 22.38
C SER A 141 19.05 -9.52 22.25
N LYS A 142 17.90 -10.20 22.17
CA LYS A 142 17.83 -11.66 22.01
C LYS A 142 17.78 -12.11 20.56
N LEU A 143 17.32 -11.23 19.67
CA LEU A 143 17.17 -11.49 18.24
C LEU A 143 18.46 -11.22 17.45
N PHE A 144 19.37 -10.43 18.02
CA PHE A 144 20.69 -10.11 17.44
C PHE A 144 21.83 -10.65 18.31
N PRO A 145 22.06 -11.97 18.35
CA PRO A 145 23.05 -12.59 19.24
C PRO A 145 24.50 -12.21 18.90
N ASP A 146 24.77 -11.88 17.64
CA ASP A 146 26.13 -11.62 17.13
C ASP A 146 26.64 -10.19 17.44
N ILE A 147 25.79 -9.32 18.01
CA ILE A 147 26.16 -7.93 18.31
C ILE A 147 26.66 -7.84 19.76
N PRO A 148 27.88 -7.34 20.01
CA PRO A 148 28.40 -7.15 21.36
C PRO A 148 27.52 -6.24 22.20
N LYS A 149 27.44 -6.52 23.51
CA LYS A 149 26.78 -5.62 24.47
C LYS A 149 27.44 -4.23 24.39
N ASN A 150 26.63 -3.18 24.35
CA ASN A 150 27.03 -1.77 24.24
C ASN A 150 27.59 -1.33 22.88
N HIS A 151 27.57 -2.17 21.85
CA HIS A 151 27.95 -1.71 20.51
C HIS A 151 26.94 -0.66 19.97
N PRO A 152 27.40 0.44 19.32
CA PRO A 152 26.53 1.49 18.80
C PRO A 152 25.44 1.01 17.82
N ALA A 153 25.68 -0.13 17.13
CA ALA A 153 24.70 -0.75 16.23
C ALA A 153 23.33 -0.95 16.89
N PHE A 154 23.28 -1.35 18.17
CA PHE A 154 22.01 -1.49 18.88
C PHE A 154 21.26 -0.16 18.98
N GLY A 155 21.95 0.92 19.35
CA GLY A 155 21.35 2.25 19.43
C GLY A 155 20.77 2.70 18.09
N HIS A 156 21.57 2.61 17.01
CA HIS A 156 21.12 3.02 15.68
C HIS A 156 19.94 2.19 15.16
N MET A 157 19.96 0.87 15.33
CA MET A 157 18.83 0.01 14.95
C MET A 157 17.56 0.35 15.72
N LEU A 158 17.66 0.50 17.05
CA LEU A 158 16.50 0.82 17.88
C LEU A 158 15.90 2.19 17.51
N MET A 159 16.73 3.18 17.19
CA MET A 159 16.28 4.50 16.74
C MET A 159 15.60 4.41 15.37
N ASN A 160 16.15 3.63 14.43
CA ASN A 160 15.53 3.39 13.13
C ASN A 160 14.14 2.74 13.27
N PHE A 161 14.02 1.64 14.00
CA PHE A 161 12.72 0.98 14.21
C PHE A 161 11.72 1.88 14.94
N SER A 162 12.18 2.62 15.94
CA SER A 162 11.31 3.52 16.70
C SER A 162 10.81 4.69 15.86
N ALA A 163 11.67 5.26 15.00
CA ALA A 163 11.29 6.32 14.06
C ALA A 163 10.29 5.81 13.00
N ASN A 164 10.51 4.62 12.43
CA ASN A 164 9.59 4.00 11.48
C ASN A 164 8.22 3.72 12.14
N LEU A 165 8.23 3.20 13.37
CA LEU A 165 7.00 2.94 14.13
C LEU A 165 6.19 4.22 14.37
N LEU A 166 6.84 5.37 14.57
CA LEU A 166 6.16 6.66 14.69
C LEU A 166 5.83 7.33 13.34
N GLY A 167 6.18 6.71 12.21
CA GLY A 167 5.98 7.29 10.87
C GLY A 167 6.89 8.49 10.58
N LEU A 168 8.02 8.60 11.27
CA LEU A 168 9.04 9.64 11.09
C LEU A 168 10.04 9.22 9.99
N ASP A 169 9.56 9.08 8.76
CA ASP A 169 10.33 8.51 7.62
C ASP A 169 11.66 9.26 7.35
N ASN A 170 11.65 10.59 7.51
CA ASN A 170 12.83 11.44 7.33
C ASN A 170 13.91 11.19 8.39
N ALA A 171 13.53 10.73 9.59
CA ALA A 171 14.44 10.34 10.65
C ALA A 171 14.84 8.85 10.55
N ALA A 172 13.92 7.98 10.11
CA ALA A 172 14.16 6.55 10.04
C ALA A 172 15.33 6.18 9.12
N THR A 173 15.38 6.74 7.91
CA THR A 173 16.40 6.36 6.90
C THR A 173 17.84 6.68 7.35
N PRO A 174 18.15 7.90 7.84
CA PRO A 174 19.49 8.19 8.37
C PRO A 174 19.93 7.25 9.49
N PHE A 175 19.05 6.90 10.42
CA PHE A 175 19.35 5.92 11.46
C PHE A 175 19.56 4.51 10.90
N GLY A 176 18.79 4.14 9.87
CA GLY A 176 18.92 2.86 9.18
C GLY A 176 20.27 2.70 8.48
N LEU A 177 20.74 3.74 7.78
CA LEU A 177 22.05 3.76 7.14
C LEU A 177 23.18 3.67 8.19
N LYS A 178 23.11 4.46 9.27
CA LYS A 178 24.06 4.37 10.39
C LYS A 178 24.06 3.00 11.06
N ALA A 179 22.89 2.37 11.17
CA ALA A 179 22.75 1.02 11.68
C ALA A 179 23.48 0.03 10.76
N MET A 180 23.29 0.12 9.45
CA MET A 180 24.01 -0.72 8.48
C MET A 180 25.52 -0.53 8.55
N GLU A 181 26.00 0.70 8.59
CA GLU A 181 27.44 1.01 8.77
C GLU A 181 27.99 0.39 10.05
N SER A 182 27.25 0.50 11.15
CA SER A 182 27.62 -0.09 12.44
C SER A 182 27.57 -1.62 12.44
N LEU A 183 26.63 -2.23 11.72
CA LEU A 183 26.59 -3.68 11.55
C LEU A 183 27.71 -4.15 10.61
N GLN A 184 28.07 -3.32 9.63
CA GLN A 184 29.15 -3.59 8.70
C GLN A 184 30.52 -3.53 9.38
N SER A 185 30.73 -2.69 10.40
CA SER A 185 31.99 -2.69 11.16
C SER A 185 32.26 -4.06 11.82
N LEU A 186 31.21 -4.73 12.30
CA LEU A 186 31.25 -6.06 12.90
C LEU A 186 31.31 -7.21 11.87
N ASN A 187 31.03 -6.93 10.59
CA ASN A 187 30.96 -7.95 9.56
C ASN A 187 32.36 -8.47 9.19
N PRO A 188 32.68 -9.77 9.36
CA PRO A 188 33.98 -10.32 8.97
C PRO A 188 34.17 -10.38 7.44
N ASN A 189 33.09 -10.46 6.65
CA ASN A 189 33.14 -10.49 5.19
C ASN A 189 32.40 -9.29 4.61
N LYS A 190 33.13 -8.23 4.25
CA LYS A 190 32.53 -6.94 3.85
C LYS A 190 31.68 -7.02 2.58
N ASP A 191 31.96 -7.94 1.66
CA ASP A 191 31.18 -8.08 0.43
C ASP A 191 29.90 -8.92 0.60
N THR A 192 29.72 -9.59 1.76
CA THR A 192 28.61 -10.53 2.00
C THR A 192 27.77 -10.13 3.21
N ALA A 193 26.44 -10.17 3.09
CA ALA A 193 25.53 -9.78 4.16
C ALA A 193 25.73 -10.63 5.44
N SER A 194 25.93 -9.97 6.58
CA SER A 194 26.01 -10.62 7.89
C SER A 194 24.61 -11.02 8.40
N ASN A 195 24.53 -11.99 9.32
CA ASN A 195 23.25 -12.43 9.88
C ASN A 195 22.46 -11.27 10.51
N SER A 196 23.14 -10.38 11.24
CA SER A 196 22.54 -9.18 11.82
C SER A 196 22.01 -8.22 10.76
N GLN A 197 22.72 -8.00 9.65
CA GLN A 197 22.21 -7.16 8.54
C GLN A 197 20.96 -7.77 7.92
N ILE A 198 20.94 -9.08 7.68
CA ILE A 198 19.77 -9.78 7.11
C ILE A 198 18.57 -9.66 8.05
N MET A 199 18.74 -9.95 9.34
CA MET A 199 17.67 -9.83 10.33
C MET A 199 17.15 -8.40 10.42
N PHE A 200 18.05 -7.41 10.45
CA PHE A 200 17.68 -6.00 10.49
C PHE A 200 16.79 -5.59 9.31
N LEU A 201 17.18 -5.95 8.07
CA LEU A 201 16.39 -5.62 6.88
C LEU A 201 15.08 -6.40 6.80
N CYS A 202 15.08 -7.68 7.19
CA CYS A 202 13.86 -8.49 7.13
C CYS A 202 12.79 -7.99 8.11
N LEU A 203 13.19 -7.54 9.30
CA LEU A 203 12.25 -6.90 10.24
C LEU A 203 11.72 -5.56 9.71
N HIS A 204 12.48 -4.87 8.85
CA HIS A 204 12.03 -3.64 8.19
C HIS A 204 11.00 -3.92 7.09
N ALA A 205 11.04 -5.10 6.45
CA ALA A 205 10.09 -5.52 5.40
C ALA A 205 8.64 -5.51 5.89
N GLY A 206 8.41 -5.81 7.17
CA GLY A 206 7.06 -5.82 7.76
C GLY A 206 6.38 -4.45 7.83
N GLY A 207 7.08 -3.34 7.53
CA GLY A 207 6.48 -2.01 7.48
C GLY A 207 5.87 -1.58 8.81
N MET A 208 6.58 -1.80 9.92
CA MET A 208 6.10 -1.48 11.27
C MET A 208 5.80 0.01 11.43
N THR A 209 4.54 0.39 11.22
CA THR A 209 4.03 1.75 11.43
C THR A 209 2.87 1.69 12.41
N LEU A 210 2.91 2.51 13.46
CA LEU A 210 1.88 2.56 14.50
C LEU A 210 0.56 3.10 13.94
N ILE A 211 0.63 4.17 13.14
CA ILE A 211 -0.54 4.79 12.52
C ILE A 211 -0.26 4.95 11.02
N PRO A 212 -1.08 4.36 10.13
CA PRO A 212 -0.94 4.50 8.69
C PRO A 212 -1.45 5.87 8.21
N VAL A 213 -0.85 6.96 8.71
CA VAL A 213 -1.27 8.35 8.53
C VAL A 213 -1.52 8.70 7.07
N SER A 214 -0.57 8.36 6.19
CA SER A 214 -0.68 8.69 4.77
C SER A 214 -1.84 7.98 4.07
N ILE A 215 -2.18 6.76 4.50
CA ILE A 215 -3.27 5.97 3.93
C ILE A 215 -4.61 6.54 4.40
N ILE A 216 -4.73 6.84 5.70
CA ILE A 216 -5.89 7.50 6.28
C ILE A 216 -6.14 8.85 5.59
N ALA A 217 -5.08 9.64 5.37
CA ALA A 217 -5.17 10.93 4.70
C ALA A 217 -5.67 10.80 3.26
N ILE A 218 -5.17 9.83 2.51
CA ILE A 218 -5.62 9.58 1.12
C ILE A 218 -7.08 9.14 1.08
N ARG A 219 -7.49 8.24 1.98
CA ARG A 219 -8.89 7.82 2.04
C ARG A 219 -9.82 8.99 2.34
N ALA A 220 -9.45 9.82 3.30
CA ALA A 220 -10.22 11.01 3.65
C ALA A 220 -10.28 12.02 2.48
N SER A 221 -9.17 12.26 1.78
CA SER A 221 -9.16 13.17 0.62
C SER A 221 -9.94 12.63 -0.59
N MET A 222 -10.17 11.32 -0.64
CA MET A 222 -11.00 10.65 -1.65
C MET A 222 -12.44 10.41 -1.18
N GLY A 223 -12.88 11.08 -0.10
CA GLY A 223 -14.28 11.09 0.33
C GLY A 223 -14.72 9.87 1.14
N SER A 224 -13.79 9.11 1.72
CA SER A 224 -14.13 8.03 2.67
C SER A 224 -14.87 8.58 3.88
N LYS A 225 -15.99 7.93 4.25
CA LYS A 225 -16.77 8.26 5.44
C LYS A 225 -16.07 7.83 6.72
N THR A 226 -15.31 6.74 6.67
CA THR A 226 -14.59 6.14 7.80
C THR A 226 -13.13 5.86 7.44
N PRO A 227 -12.29 6.89 7.22
CA PRO A 227 -10.91 6.70 6.74
C PRO A 227 -10.01 5.83 7.64
N THR A 228 -10.36 5.75 8.93
CA THR A 228 -9.61 5.06 9.98
C THR A 228 -9.99 3.59 10.15
N ASP A 229 -11.03 3.08 9.49
CA ASP A 229 -11.49 1.68 9.67
C ASP A 229 -10.49 0.61 9.17
N ILE A 230 -9.47 1.03 8.41
CA ILE A 230 -8.33 0.17 8.01
C ILE A 230 -7.24 0.08 9.08
N PHE A 231 -7.30 0.90 10.12
CA PHE A 231 -6.26 0.96 11.15
C PHE A 231 -6.00 -0.41 11.77
N LEU A 232 -7.07 -1.07 12.21
CA LEU A 232 -6.96 -2.37 12.88
C LEU A 232 -6.49 -3.49 11.93
N PRO A 233 -7.09 -3.67 10.73
CA PRO A 233 -6.57 -4.62 9.74
C PRO A 233 -5.11 -4.37 9.34
N CYS A 234 -4.70 -3.11 9.15
CA CYS A 234 -3.30 -2.76 8.88
C CYS A 234 -2.39 -3.23 10.00
N MET A 235 -2.71 -2.91 11.25
CA MET A 235 -1.90 -3.28 12.42
C MET A 235 -1.70 -4.80 12.52
N ILE A 236 -2.76 -5.58 12.28
CA ILE A 236 -2.68 -7.05 12.30
C ILE A 236 -1.85 -7.58 11.13
N ALA A 237 -2.05 -7.05 9.91
CA ALA A 237 -1.31 -7.48 8.72
C ALA A 237 0.20 -7.18 8.84
N THR A 238 0.56 -5.98 9.28
CA THR A 238 1.93 -5.54 9.57
C THR A 238 2.58 -6.42 10.63
N PHE A 239 1.85 -6.75 11.71
CA PHE A 239 2.36 -7.66 12.74
C PHE A 239 2.61 -9.06 12.19
N ALA A 240 1.68 -9.61 11.39
CA ALA A 240 1.82 -10.92 10.76
C ALA A 240 3.02 -10.98 9.80
N ALA A 241 3.22 -9.94 8.98
CA ALA A 241 4.37 -9.84 8.08
C ALA A 241 5.69 -9.77 8.87
N THR A 242 5.75 -8.97 9.93
CA THR A 242 6.92 -8.85 10.80
C THR A 242 7.23 -10.18 11.51
N LEU A 243 6.20 -10.86 12.02
CA LEU A 243 6.32 -12.17 12.66
C LEU A 243 6.83 -13.22 11.67
N ALA A 244 6.32 -13.23 10.44
CA ALA A 244 6.79 -14.11 9.38
C ALA A 244 8.27 -13.86 9.06
N ALA A 245 8.67 -12.60 8.87
CA ALA A 245 10.07 -12.23 8.65
C ALA A 245 10.97 -12.74 9.79
N MET A 246 10.57 -12.50 11.04
CA MET A 246 11.32 -12.95 12.22
C MET A 246 11.45 -14.48 12.25
N ILE A 247 10.37 -15.23 12.01
CA ILE A 247 10.36 -16.70 12.01
C ILE A 247 11.25 -17.23 10.89
N ILE A 248 11.05 -16.76 9.66
CA ILE A 248 11.81 -17.21 8.48
C ILE A 248 13.31 -17.02 8.72
N VAL A 249 13.72 -15.82 9.13
CA VAL A 249 15.15 -15.54 9.36
C VAL A 249 15.68 -16.33 10.55
N SER A 250 14.92 -16.47 11.63
CA SER A 250 15.35 -17.23 12.80
C SER A 250 15.55 -18.72 12.50
N LEU A 251 14.73 -19.31 11.63
CA LEU A 251 14.93 -20.68 11.15
C LEU A 251 16.23 -20.82 10.36
N TYR A 252 16.51 -19.90 9.45
CA TYR A 252 17.76 -19.88 8.67
C TYR A 252 19.00 -19.65 9.55
N GLN A 253 18.89 -18.78 10.55
CA GLN A 253 19.99 -18.41 11.47
C GLN A 253 20.08 -19.29 12.71
N LYS A 254 19.15 -20.24 12.89
CA LYS A 254 19.02 -21.10 14.08
C LYS A 254 18.88 -20.30 15.38
N ILE A 255 18.19 -19.17 15.34
CA ILE A 255 17.88 -18.36 16.53
C ILE A 255 16.74 -19.02 17.30
N ASN A 256 16.95 -19.27 18.59
CA ASN A 256 15.93 -19.84 19.46
C ASN A 256 14.87 -18.79 19.86
N LEU A 257 13.73 -18.82 19.18
CA LEU A 257 12.57 -17.97 19.47
C LEU A 257 11.80 -18.38 20.74
N LEU A 258 12.07 -19.56 21.31
CA LEU A 258 11.43 -20.04 22.53
C LEU A 258 12.06 -19.48 23.82
N ARG A 259 12.93 -18.48 23.69
CA ARG A 259 13.46 -17.77 24.86
C ARG A 259 12.31 -17.07 25.61
N PRO A 260 12.25 -17.12 26.95
CA PRO A 260 11.14 -16.55 27.71
C PRO A 260 10.83 -15.08 27.37
N VAL A 261 11.85 -14.27 27.13
CA VAL A 261 11.69 -12.85 26.73
C VAL A 261 11.04 -12.74 25.35
N VAL A 262 11.43 -13.58 24.38
CA VAL A 262 10.86 -13.54 23.03
C VAL A 262 9.41 -14.03 23.06
N ILE A 263 9.13 -15.12 23.80
CA ILE A 263 7.77 -15.61 24.02
C ILE A 263 6.91 -14.56 24.72
N ALA A 264 7.42 -13.89 25.76
CA ALA A 264 6.65 -12.88 26.48
C ALA A 264 6.22 -11.72 25.58
N TYR A 265 7.12 -11.21 24.73
CA TYR A 265 6.81 -10.12 23.81
C TYR A 265 5.94 -10.58 22.64
N VAL A 266 6.41 -11.57 21.87
CA VAL A 266 5.75 -12.03 20.64
C VAL A 266 4.47 -12.78 20.97
N GLY A 267 4.53 -13.69 21.94
CA GLY A 267 3.37 -14.44 22.42
C GLY A 267 2.35 -13.54 23.11
N GLY A 268 2.79 -12.53 23.87
CA GLY A 268 1.90 -11.53 24.47
C GLY A 268 1.12 -10.74 23.43
N ILE A 269 1.81 -10.14 22.45
CA ILE A 269 1.15 -9.39 21.36
C ILE A 269 0.28 -10.32 20.51
N SER A 270 0.76 -11.52 20.18
CA SER A 270 -0.01 -12.51 19.42
C SER A 270 -1.27 -12.94 20.16
N ALA A 271 -1.22 -13.12 21.48
CA ALA A 271 -2.39 -13.46 22.29
C ALA A 271 -3.42 -12.33 22.29
N VAL A 272 -2.98 -11.07 22.44
CA VAL A 272 -3.88 -9.91 22.38
C VAL A 272 -4.56 -9.82 21.01
N ILE A 273 -3.80 -9.96 19.92
CA ILE A 273 -4.34 -9.95 18.55
C ILE A 273 -5.30 -11.13 18.32
N ALA A 274 -4.93 -12.33 18.77
CA ALA A 274 -5.75 -13.53 18.60
C ALA A 274 -7.08 -13.40 19.38
N LEU A 275 -7.04 -12.95 20.63
CA LEU A 275 -8.24 -12.70 21.43
C LEU A 275 -9.13 -11.64 20.79
N LEU A 276 -8.53 -10.58 20.26
CA LEU A 276 -9.25 -9.55 19.52
C LEU A 276 -9.92 -10.13 18.27
N VAL A 277 -9.20 -10.87 17.43
CA VAL A 277 -9.78 -11.51 16.22
C VAL A 277 -10.88 -12.51 16.60
N LEU A 278 -10.68 -13.32 17.63
CA LEU A 278 -11.70 -14.28 18.10
C LEU A 278 -12.97 -13.58 18.58
N TYR A 279 -12.83 -12.44 19.26
CA TYR A 279 -13.96 -11.61 19.66
C TYR A 279 -14.67 -11.01 18.43
N LEU A 280 -13.93 -10.47 17.48
CA LEU A 280 -14.48 -9.83 16.28
C LEU A 280 -15.25 -10.79 15.38
N VAL A 281 -14.77 -12.04 15.23
CA VAL A 281 -15.44 -13.08 14.43
C VAL A 281 -16.80 -13.47 15.01
N GLN A 282 -17.07 -13.17 16.28
CA GLN A 282 -18.36 -13.44 16.93
C GLN A 282 -19.39 -12.32 16.73
N LEU A 283 -18.96 -11.14 16.28
CA LEU A 283 -19.83 -9.98 16.11
C LEU A 283 -20.64 -10.06 14.81
N GLY A 284 -21.85 -9.50 14.83
CA GLY A 284 -22.59 -9.22 13.60
C GLY A 284 -21.89 -8.16 12.75
N LYS A 285 -22.31 -8.00 11.48
CA LYS A 285 -21.69 -7.03 10.55
C LYS A 285 -21.75 -5.59 11.05
N ASP A 286 -22.90 -5.17 11.55
CA ASP A 286 -23.10 -3.80 12.05
C ASP A 286 -22.31 -3.56 13.35
N GLU A 287 -22.31 -4.55 14.26
CA GLU A 287 -21.54 -4.51 15.51
C GLU A 287 -20.03 -4.48 15.25
N LEU A 288 -19.55 -5.24 14.26
CA LEU A 288 -18.15 -5.27 13.87
C LEU A 288 -17.69 -3.92 13.32
N ASP A 289 -18.52 -3.29 12.48
CA ASP A 289 -18.26 -1.97 11.90
C ASP A 289 -18.23 -0.89 13.00
N ASP A 290 -19.20 -0.90 13.91
CA ASP A 290 -19.25 0.04 15.03
C ASP A 290 -18.09 -0.15 16.00
N PHE A 291 -17.78 -1.40 16.38
CA PHE A 291 -16.62 -1.69 17.23
C PHE A 291 -15.31 -1.24 16.58
N SER A 292 -15.14 -1.53 15.29
CA SER A 292 -13.93 -1.15 14.55
C SER A 292 -13.75 0.37 14.48
N LYS A 293 -14.84 1.13 14.30
CA LYS A 293 -14.80 2.60 14.32
C LYS A 293 -14.45 3.14 15.71
N VAL A 294 -15.11 2.64 16.76
CA VAL A 294 -14.88 3.09 18.14
C VAL A 294 -13.45 2.79 18.55
N LEU A 295 -12.97 1.57 18.31
CA LEU A 295 -11.61 1.16 18.67
C LEU A 295 -10.58 1.97 17.87
N SER A 296 -10.73 2.10 16.55
CA SER A 296 -9.74 2.79 15.71
C SER A 296 -9.67 4.29 16.03
N ASN A 297 -10.81 4.98 16.13
CA ASN A 297 -10.83 6.40 16.48
C ASN A 297 -10.42 6.65 17.93
N GLY A 298 -10.86 5.79 18.85
CA GLY A 298 -10.49 5.85 20.27
C GLY A 298 -8.99 5.69 20.49
N LEU A 299 -8.36 4.73 19.81
CA LEU A 299 -6.90 4.53 19.86
C LEU A 299 -6.14 5.75 19.33
N ILE A 300 -6.57 6.35 18.22
CA ILE A 300 -5.92 7.55 17.67
C ILE A 300 -6.02 8.73 18.66
N LEU A 301 -7.21 8.98 19.22
CA LEU A 301 -7.41 10.05 20.21
C LEU A 301 -6.59 9.80 21.48
N PHE A 302 -6.53 8.55 21.93
CA PHE A 302 -5.69 8.16 23.05
C PHE A 302 -4.21 8.42 22.78
N ILE A 303 -3.71 8.10 21.58
CA ILE A 303 -2.32 8.38 21.20
C ILE A 303 -2.04 9.89 21.21
N PHE A 304 -2.93 10.72 20.66
CA PHE A 304 -2.77 12.17 20.72
C PHE A 304 -2.76 12.70 22.14
N LEU A 305 -3.66 12.23 22.99
CA LEU A 305 -3.68 12.59 24.40
C LEU A 305 -2.38 12.18 25.11
N ALA A 306 -1.92 10.95 24.90
CA ALA A 306 -0.68 10.42 25.48
C ALA A 306 0.55 11.24 25.05
N ILE A 307 0.62 11.66 23.78
CA ILE A 307 1.67 12.52 23.25
C ILE A 307 1.67 13.88 23.96
N VAL A 308 0.50 14.52 24.10
CA VAL A 308 0.38 15.84 24.76
C VAL A 308 0.72 15.73 26.24
N LEU A 309 0.20 14.72 26.94
CA LEU A 309 0.53 14.48 28.35
C LEU A 309 2.04 14.22 28.54
N GLY A 310 2.65 13.45 27.65
CA GLY A 310 4.10 13.22 27.65
C GLY A 310 4.89 14.51 27.45
N ALA A 311 4.46 15.38 26.53
CA ALA A 311 5.08 16.67 26.29
C ALA A 311 4.94 17.63 27.49
N VAL A 312 3.77 17.69 28.11
CA VAL A 312 3.53 18.48 29.34
C VAL A 312 4.42 17.96 30.48
N TYR A 313 4.48 16.65 30.69
CA TYR A 313 5.35 16.04 31.70
C TYR A 313 6.83 16.35 31.46
N LYS A 314 7.27 16.36 30.20
CA LYS A 314 8.64 16.71 29.79
C LYS A 314 8.88 18.21 29.65
N LYS A 315 7.88 19.05 29.91
CA LYS A 315 7.93 20.51 29.80
C LYS A 315 8.36 20.99 28.40
N ILE A 316 7.90 20.30 27.35
CA ILE A 316 8.12 20.68 25.96
C ILE A 316 7.08 21.73 25.55
N ASN A 317 7.49 22.75 24.79
CA ASN A 317 6.53 23.66 24.17
C ASN A 317 5.75 22.92 23.07
N VAL A 318 4.53 22.51 23.41
CA VAL A 318 3.65 21.70 22.55
C VAL A 318 3.33 22.41 21.24
N PHE A 319 3.07 23.72 21.27
CA PHE A 319 2.69 24.46 20.08
C PHE A 319 3.87 24.60 19.11
N ASP A 320 5.05 24.98 19.60
CA ASP A 320 6.23 25.11 18.74
C ASP A 320 6.64 23.76 18.14
N ALA A 321 6.59 22.70 18.93
CA ALA A 321 6.81 21.33 18.48
C ALA A 321 5.81 20.93 17.38
N PHE A 322 4.52 21.22 17.59
CA PHE A 322 3.49 20.95 16.59
C PHE A 322 3.76 21.70 15.29
N ILE A 323 4.07 23.01 15.34
CA ILE A 323 4.30 23.83 14.15
C ILE A 323 5.52 23.36 13.36
N GLU A 324 6.57 22.87 14.02
CA GLU A 324 7.72 22.28 13.35
C GLU A 324 7.35 21.03 12.55
N GLY A 325 6.67 20.07 13.18
CA GLY A 325 6.18 18.87 12.50
C GLY A 325 5.14 19.17 11.41
N ALA A 326 4.28 20.15 11.63
CA ALA A 326 3.29 20.62 10.66
C ALA A 326 3.94 21.08 9.35
N LYS A 327 5.05 21.84 9.42
CA LYS A 327 5.81 22.29 8.24
C LYS A 327 6.42 21.11 7.46
N GLU A 328 6.87 20.08 8.17
CA GLU A 328 7.37 18.85 7.56
C GLU A 328 6.24 18.08 6.84
N GLY A 329 5.06 17.99 7.46
CA GLY A 329 3.86 17.42 6.84
C GLY A 329 3.48 18.12 5.54
N PHE A 330 3.45 19.45 5.54
CA PHE A 330 3.23 20.26 4.33
C PHE A 330 4.26 19.96 3.25
N THR A 331 5.55 19.99 3.61
CA THR A 331 6.65 19.73 2.67
C THR A 331 6.57 18.32 2.08
N THR A 332 6.16 17.34 2.89
CA THR A 332 5.98 15.95 2.46
C THR A 332 4.87 15.85 1.41
N CYS A 333 3.74 16.54 1.59
CA CYS A 333 2.69 16.59 0.58
C CYS A 333 3.18 17.15 -0.76
N VAL A 334 3.94 18.25 -0.73
CA VAL A 334 4.51 18.84 -1.95
C VAL A 334 5.46 17.87 -2.65
N LYS A 335 6.31 17.16 -1.89
CA LYS A 335 7.23 16.14 -2.41
C LYS A 335 6.50 14.94 -3.02
N ILE A 336 5.28 14.62 -2.58
CA ILE A 336 4.49 13.49 -3.09
C ILE A 336 3.90 13.79 -4.49
N ILE A 337 3.60 15.05 -4.81
CA ILE A 337 2.91 15.45 -6.05
C ILE A 337 3.56 14.85 -7.31
N PRO A 338 4.87 15.01 -7.58
CA PRO A 338 5.46 14.54 -8.83
C PRO A 338 5.37 13.01 -8.97
N TYR A 339 5.50 12.29 -7.86
CA TYR A 339 5.41 10.83 -7.86
C TYR A 339 3.98 10.34 -8.11
N LEU A 340 2.98 10.97 -7.47
CA LEU A 340 1.58 10.62 -7.73
C LEU A 340 1.17 10.95 -9.16
N VAL A 341 1.54 12.13 -9.68
CA VAL A 341 1.27 12.50 -11.07
C VAL A 341 1.90 11.50 -12.03
N GLY A 342 3.20 11.21 -11.88
CA GLY A 342 3.92 10.31 -12.78
C GLY A 342 3.38 8.88 -12.74
N MET A 343 3.04 8.36 -11.56
CA MET A 343 2.49 7.01 -11.42
C MET A 343 1.06 6.91 -11.94
N LEU A 344 0.18 7.86 -11.59
CA LEU A 344 -1.21 7.83 -12.03
C LEU A 344 -1.32 7.99 -13.55
N ILE A 345 -0.46 8.79 -14.19
CA ILE A 345 -0.39 8.88 -15.66
C ILE A 345 -0.05 7.51 -16.28
N ALA A 346 0.96 6.81 -15.76
CA ALA A 346 1.34 5.49 -16.29
C ALA A 346 0.21 4.46 -16.10
N ILE A 347 -0.49 4.51 -14.97
CA ILE A 347 -1.62 3.64 -14.65
C ILE A 347 -2.83 3.97 -15.54
N SER A 348 -3.16 5.25 -15.73
CA SER A 348 -4.20 5.71 -16.66
C SER A 348 -3.95 5.19 -18.08
N LEU A 349 -2.70 5.25 -18.57
CA LEU A 349 -2.33 4.70 -19.88
C LEU A 349 -2.57 3.18 -19.96
N LEU A 350 -2.22 2.41 -18.93
CA LEU A 350 -2.47 0.96 -18.89
C LEU A 350 -3.97 0.63 -18.86
N ARG A 351 -4.76 1.38 -18.10
CA ARG A 351 -6.22 1.19 -17.96
C ARG A 351 -6.95 1.53 -19.26
N THR A 352 -6.67 2.70 -19.83
CA THR A 352 -7.28 3.17 -21.09
C THR A 352 -6.90 2.29 -22.29
N SER A 353 -5.66 1.78 -22.35
CA SER A 353 -5.25 0.80 -23.36
C SER A 353 -5.82 -0.61 -23.14
N GLY A 354 -6.34 -0.91 -21.95
CA GLY A 354 -6.97 -2.18 -21.59
C GLY A 354 -5.98 -3.31 -21.31
N VAL A 355 -4.78 -2.98 -20.83
CA VAL A 355 -3.80 -3.97 -20.36
C VAL A 355 -4.26 -4.60 -19.04
N PHE A 356 -4.83 -3.78 -18.16
CA PHE A 356 -5.31 -4.27 -16.87
C PHE A 356 -6.42 -5.29 -17.00
N ASP A 357 -7.35 -5.13 -17.95
CA ASP A 357 -8.43 -6.09 -18.17
C ASP A 357 -7.88 -7.50 -18.36
N VAL A 358 -6.87 -7.66 -19.23
CA VAL A 358 -6.27 -8.97 -19.52
C VAL A 358 -5.65 -9.60 -18.27
N ILE A 359 -4.93 -8.80 -17.48
CA ILE A 359 -4.24 -9.27 -16.27
C ILE A 359 -5.27 -9.61 -15.17
N ILE A 360 -6.19 -8.70 -14.90
CA ILE A 360 -7.20 -8.82 -13.86
C ILE A 360 -8.19 -9.92 -14.18
N ASP A 361 -8.70 -10.00 -15.42
CA ASP A 361 -9.63 -11.06 -15.83
C ASP A 361 -8.98 -12.44 -15.80
N GLY A 362 -7.71 -12.54 -16.19
CA GLY A 362 -6.93 -13.77 -16.04
C GLY A 362 -6.83 -14.20 -14.58
N MET A 363 -6.54 -13.26 -13.67
CA MET A 363 -6.47 -13.53 -12.23
C MET A 363 -7.83 -13.86 -11.62
N LYS A 364 -8.91 -13.18 -12.05
CA LYS A 364 -10.30 -13.49 -11.65
C LYS A 364 -10.72 -14.87 -12.14
N TRP A 365 -10.33 -15.26 -13.34
CA TRP A 365 -10.58 -16.61 -13.87
C TRP A 365 -9.91 -17.67 -12.98
N VAL A 366 -8.64 -17.48 -12.60
CA VAL A 366 -7.95 -18.39 -11.67
C VAL A 366 -8.66 -18.47 -10.32
N ALA A 367 -9.06 -17.32 -9.75
CA ALA A 367 -9.78 -17.29 -8.47
C ALA A 367 -11.13 -18.03 -8.55
N ASN A 368 -11.89 -17.83 -9.62
CA ASN A 368 -13.17 -18.50 -9.84
C ASN A 368 -12.99 -20.02 -10.01
N VAL A 369 -11.97 -20.46 -10.75
CA VAL A 369 -11.63 -21.90 -10.88
C VAL A 369 -11.26 -22.51 -9.53
N ALA A 370 -10.66 -21.72 -8.63
CA ALA A 370 -10.34 -22.13 -7.27
C ALA A 370 -11.53 -22.03 -6.29
N ASN A 371 -12.75 -21.71 -6.75
CA ASN A 371 -13.93 -21.43 -5.92
C ASN A 371 -13.70 -20.34 -4.86
N MET A 372 -12.82 -19.38 -5.16
CA MET A 372 -12.57 -18.22 -4.32
C MET A 372 -13.42 -17.04 -4.80
N ASP A 373 -13.86 -16.20 -3.86
CA ASP A 373 -14.43 -14.90 -4.20
C ASP A 373 -13.37 -14.05 -4.92
N PRO A 374 -13.61 -13.54 -6.14
CA PRO A 374 -12.59 -12.85 -6.93
C PRO A 374 -12.43 -11.36 -6.58
N ARG A 375 -13.19 -10.80 -5.63
CA ARG A 375 -13.18 -9.35 -5.32
C ARG A 375 -11.81 -8.83 -4.90
N PHE A 376 -10.97 -9.67 -4.28
CA PHE A 376 -9.61 -9.27 -3.87
C PHE A 376 -8.68 -8.96 -5.05
N VAL A 377 -8.96 -9.53 -6.22
CA VAL A 377 -8.08 -9.42 -7.40
C VAL A 377 -7.91 -7.97 -7.83
N ASP A 378 -8.96 -7.17 -7.74
CA ASP A 378 -8.95 -5.75 -8.10
C ASP A 378 -8.06 -4.90 -7.18
N GLY A 379 -7.73 -5.36 -5.97
CA GLY A 379 -6.81 -4.71 -5.03
C GLY A 379 -5.36 -5.19 -5.13
N LEU A 380 -5.10 -6.33 -5.78
CA LEU A 380 -3.78 -6.96 -5.88
C LEU A 380 -2.70 -6.14 -6.59
N PRO A 381 -2.98 -5.27 -7.57
CA PRO A 381 -1.94 -4.43 -8.15
C PRO A 381 -1.14 -3.63 -7.11
N THR A 382 -1.79 -3.20 -6.02
CA THR A 382 -1.11 -2.53 -4.89
C THR A 382 -0.06 -3.44 -4.27
N ALA A 383 -0.41 -4.69 -3.96
CA ALA A 383 0.49 -5.69 -3.39
C ALA A 383 1.68 -6.02 -4.30
N LEU A 384 1.44 -6.15 -5.60
CA LEU A 384 2.48 -6.54 -6.57
C LEU A 384 3.54 -5.44 -6.75
N ILE A 385 3.14 -4.18 -6.68
CA ILE A 385 4.06 -3.04 -6.83
C ILE A 385 4.77 -2.72 -5.51
N LYS A 386 4.17 -3.06 -4.37
CA LYS A 386 4.66 -2.65 -3.04
C LYS A 386 6.11 -3.07 -2.74
N PRO A 387 6.56 -4.32 -2.99
CA PRO A 387 7.97 -4.70 -2.81
C PRO A 387 8.95 -3.89 -3.66
N LEU A 388 8.50 -3.37 -4.80
CA LEU A 388 9.31 -2.63 -5.76
C LEU A 388 9.31 -1.13 -5.48
N SER A 389 8.17 -0.57 -5.07
CA SER A 389 7.98 0.87 -4.89
C SER A 389 6.75 1.20 -4.02
N GLY A 390 6.99 1.92 -2.93
CA GLY A 390 5.95 2.37 -2.02
C GLY A 390 5.12 3.51 -2.60
N SER A 391 5.75 4.40 -3.38
CA SER A 391 5.05 5.46 -4.12
C SER A 391 4.27 4.90 -5.32
N GLY A 392 4.81 3.89 -5.99
CA GLY A 392 4.09 3.17 -7.05
C GLY A 392 2.86 2.43 -6.53
N ALA A 393 3.00 1.70 -5.42
CA ALA A 393 1.88 1.01 -4.77
C ALA A 393 0.82 2.00 -4.25
N ARG A 394 1.24 3.15 -3.74
CA ARG A 394 0.31 4.24 -3.39
C ARG A 394 -0.47 4.75 -4.61
N GLY A 395 0.17 4.84 -5.77
CA GLY A 395 -0.51 5.14 -7.03
C GLY A 395 -1.56 4.09 -7.40
N MET A 396 -1.24 2.80 -7.27
CA MET A 396 -2.19 1.69 -7.50
C MET A 396 -3.36 1.72 -6.50
N MET A 397 -3.08 2.04 -5.24
CA MET A 397 -4.08 2.18 -4.20
C MET A 397 -5.05 3.32 -4.52
N VAL A 398 -4.53 4.49 -4.93
CA VAL A 398 -5.35 5.63 -5.37
C VAL A 398 -6.18 5.26 -6.60
N ASP A 399 -5.59 4.61 -7.61
CA ASP A 399 -6.32 4.17 -8.79
C ASP A 399 -7.46 3.20 -8.45
N THR A 400 -7.22 2.26 -7.53
CA THR A 400 -8.26 1.35 -7.03
C THR A 400 -9.40 2.14 -6.37
N MET A 401 -9.10 3.11 -5.52
CA MET A 401 -10.11 3.94 -4.87
C MET A 401 -10.84 4.87 -5.84
N SER A 402 -10.17 5.38 -6.87
CA SER A 402 -10.79 6.19 -7.92
C SER A 402 -11.74 5.35 -8.78
N THR A 403 -11.42 4.07 -8.98
CA THR A 403 -12.21 3.15 -9.81
C THR A 403 -13.43 2.60 -9.05
N PHE A 404 -13.23 2.12 -7.82
CA PHE A 404 -14.26 1.40 -7.06
C PHE A 404 -14.88 2.22 -5.92
N GLY A 405 -14.26 3.33 -5.53
CA GLY A 405 -14.60 4.14 -4.36
C GLY A 405 -13.74 3.82 -3.13
N ALA A 406 -13.45 4.84 -2.32
CA ALA A 406 -12.56 4.72 -1.15
C ALA A 406 -13.08 3.80 -0.03
N ASP A 407 -14.40 3.59 0.06
CA ASP A 407 -15.04 2.71 1.03
C ASP A 407 -15.51 1.37 0.43
N SER A 408 -15.20 1.11 -0.84
CA SER A 408 -15.42 -0.20 -1.44
C SER A 408 -14.52 -1.27 -0.81
N PHE A 409 -14.91 -2.54 -0.94
CA PHE A 409 -14.07 -3.66 -0.50
C PHE A 409 -12.66 -3.57 -1.12
N GLN A 410 -12.57 -3.30 -2.42
CA GLN A 410 -11.33 -3.15 -3.17
C GLN A 410 -10.49 -1.98 -2.65
N GLY A 411 -11.11 -0.83 -2.42
CA GLY A 411 -10.45 0.37 -1.88
C GLY A 411 -9.89 0.14 -0.47
N LYS A 412 -10.67 -0.49 0.41
CA LYS A 412 -10.22 -0.85 1.76
C LYS A 412 -9.11 -1.90 1.73
N LEU A 413 -9.24 -2.95 0.92
CA LEU A 413 -8.19 -3.96 0.74
C LEU A 413 -6.89 -3.33 0.22
N ALA A 414 -6.95 -2.49 -0.81
CA ALA A 414 -5.78 -1.80 -1.34
C ALA A 414 -5.11 -0.92 -0.28
N ALA A 415 -5.90 -0.25 0.57
CA ALA A 415 -5.40 0.50 1.71
C ALA A 415 -4.67 -0.40 2.73
N VAL A 416 -5.22 -1.58 3.06
CA VAL A 416 -4.54 -2.55 3.96
C VAL A 416 -3.25 -3.08 3.33
N LEU A 417 -3.27 -3.43 2.04
CA LEU A 417 -2.08 -3.88 1.30
C LEU A 417 -0.99 -2.82 1.24
N GLN A 418 -1.36 -1.55 1.09
CA GLN A 418 -0.40 -0.45 1.11
C GLN A 418 0.25 -0.29 2.48
N GLY A 419 -0.47 -0.62 3.57
CA GLY A 419 -0.01 -0.49 4.95
C GLY A 419 0.70 -1.72 5.53
N SER A 420 0.58 -2.89 4.91
CA SER A 420 0.99 -4.17 5.51
C SER A 420 2.48 -4.52 5.40
N SER A 421 3.25 -3.78 4.59
CA SER A 421 4.66 -4.07 4.31
C SER A 421 5.44 -2.79 3.93
N ASP A 422 6.75 -2.90 3.78
CA ASP A 422 7.63 -1.88 3.20
C ASP A 422 8.17 -2.32 1.82
N THR A 423 9.13 -1.58 1.27
CA THR A 423 9.64 -1.71 -0.09
C THR A 423 10.88 -2.61 -0.14
N THR A 424 10.67 -3.92 -0.23
CA THR A 424 11.74 -4.94 -0.19
C THR A 424 12.96 -4.62 -1.05
N PHE A 425 12.79 -4.39 -2.35
CA PHE A 425 13.94 -4.19 -3.25
C PHE A 425 14.62 -2.83 -3.04
N TYR A 426 13.85 -1.80 -2.68
CA TYR A 426 14.40 -0.47 -2.40
C TYR A 426 15.22 -0.47 -1.11
N VAL A 427 14.67 -1.04 -0.03
CA VAL A 427 15.35 -1.19 1.26
C VAL A 427 16.66 -1.96 1.06
N ILE A 428 16.63 -3.10 0.37
CA ILE A 428 17.84 -3.87 0.04
C ILE A 428 18.86 -3.01 -0.72
N ALA A 429 18.45 -2.33 -1.79
CA ALA A 429 19.35 -1.55 -2.63
C ALA A 429 20.01 -0.38 -1.88
N VAL A 430 19.22 0.35 -1.08
CA VAL A 430 19.71 1.50 -0.31
C VAL A 430 20.62 1.05 0.82
N TYR A 431 20.18 0.06 1.61
CA TYR A 431 20.87 -0.31 2.83
C TYR A 431 22.12 -1.13 2.56
N PHE A 432 22.07 -2.13 1.66
CA PHE A 432 23.30 -2.85 1.27
C PHE A 432 24.21 -2.00 0.39
N GLY A 433 23.64 -1.13 -0.45
CA GLY A 433 24.42 -0.19 -1.27
C GLY A 433 25.27 0.75 -0.43
N ALA A 434 24.72 1.28 0.68
CA ALA A 434 25.44 2.17 1.59
C ALA A 434 26.67 1.53 2.26
N VAL A 435 26.70 0.20 2.38
CA VAL A 435 27.82 -0.55 2.98
C VAL A 435 28.56 -1.43 1.97
N ALA A 436 28.31 -1.23 0.68
CA ALA A 436 28.91 -1.94 -0.46
C ALA A 436 28.81 -3.48 -0.39
N VAL A 437 27.75 -4.02 0.23
CA VAL A 437 27.49 -5.46 0.23
C VAL A 437 26.99 -5.89 -1.16
N LYS A 438 27.65 -6.90 -1.75
CA LYS A 438 27.33 -7.42 -3.09
C LYS A 438 26.51 -8.70 -3.02
N ASN A 439 26.81 -9.58 -2.08
CA ASN A 439 26.10 -10.84 -1.88
C ASN A 439 25.06 -10.71 -0.77
N THR A 440 23.79 -10.63 -1.16
CA THR A 440 22.65 -10.47 -0.25
C THR A 440 22.18 -11.78 0.39
N ARG A 441 22.82 -12.93 0.09
CA ARG A 441 22.47 -14.27 0.57
C ARG A 441 20.98 -14.57 0.35
N TYR A 442 20.24 -14.92 1.41
CA TYR A 442 18.82 -15.27 1.36
C TYR A 442 17.89 -14.07 1.67
N THR A 443 18.42 -12.85 1.79
CA THR A 443 17.65 -11.66 2.22
C THR A 443 16.43 -11.40 1.33
N VAL A 444 16.63 -11.43 0.00
CA VAL A 444 15.54 -11.16 -0.97
C VAL A 444 14.40 -12.15 -0.79
N ILE A 445 14.72 -13.46 -0.71
CA ILE A 445 13.72 -14.52 -0.58
C ILE A 445 13.00 -14.40 0.77
N ALA A 446 13.72 -14.15 1.86
CA ALA A 446 13.11 -14.00 3.19
C ALA A 446 12.14 -12.82 3.25
N MET A 447 12.52 -11.67 2.69
CA MET A 447 11.65 -10.49 2.64
C MET A 447 10.42 -10.72 1.75
N LEU A 448 10.58 -11.31 0.57
CA LEU A 448 9.43 -11.61 -0.32
C LEU A 448 8.45 -12.64 0.28
N LEU A 449 8.95 -13.61 1.04
CA LEU A 449 8.08 -14.55 1.77
C LEU A 449 7.32 -13.85 2.91
N ALA A 450 7.96 -12.91 3.61
CA ALA A 450 7.29 -12.10 4.61
C ALA A 450 6.22 -11.19 3.99
N ASP A 451 6.53 -10.55 2.86
CA ASP A 451 5.60 -9.75 2.07
C ASP A 451 4.38 -10.60 1.65
N LEU A 452 4.62 -11.84 1.17
CA LEU A 452 3.55 -12.76 0.79
C LEU A 452 2.62 -13.08 1.97
N VAL A 453 3.17 -13.31 3.17
CA VAL A 453 2.35 -13.51 4.38
C VAL A 453 1.55 -12.25 4.71
N GLY A 454 2.14 -11.06 4.57
CA GLY A 454 1.45 -9.78 4.74
C GLY A 454 0.29 -9.62 3.76
N VAL A 455 0.47 -10.00 2.49
CA VAL A 455 -0.56 -9.95 1.44
C VAL A 455 -1.69 -10.92 1.74
N ILE A 456 -1.38 -12.17 2.07
CA ILE A 456 -2.39 -13.19 2.40
C ILE A 456 -3.20 -12.76 3.63
N THR A 457 -2.52 -12.27 4.67
CA THR A 457 -3.17 -11.76 5.88
C THR A 457 -4.07 -10.58 5.56
N ALA A 458 -3.60 -9.61 4.76
CA ALA A 458 -4.42 -8.46 4.37
C ALA A 458 -5.69 -8.86 3.60
N ILE A 459 -5.60 -9.85 2.70
CA ILE A 459 -6.76 -10.37 1.97
C ILE A 459 -7.75 -11.04 2.93
N ALA A 460 -7.26 -11.90 3.83
CA ALA A 460 -8.10 -12.58 4.81
C ALA A 460 -8.80 -11.57 5.74
N LEU A 461 -8.09 -10.55 6.22
CA LEU A 461 -8.65 -9.50 7.05
C LEU A 461 -9.64 -8.62 6.26
N ALA A 462 -9.41 -8.35 4.98
CA ALA A 462 -10.38 -7.61 4.19
C ALA A 462 -11.71 -8.37 4.08
N TYR A 463 -11.68 -9.68 3.87
CA TYR A 463 -12.90 -10.51 3.90
C TYR A 463 -13.54 -10.57 5.28
N LEU A 464 -12.74 -10.64 6.35
CA LEU A 464 -13.28 -10.66 7.71
C LEU A 464 -13.95 -9.34 8.11
N PHE A 465 -13.36 -8.20 7.75
CA PHE A 465 -13.80 -6.89 8.21
C PHE A 465 -14.76 -6.18 7.25
N PHE A 466 -14.70 -6.47 5.95
CA PHE A 466 -15.34 -5.64 4.92
C PHE A 466 -16.26 -6.39 3.96
N ALA A 467 -16.33 -7.73 4.01
CA ALA A 467 -17.30 -8.52 3.26
C ALA A 467 -18.46 -8.90 4.18
#